data_AF-A0A822BZL3-F1
#
_entry.id   AF-A0A822BZL3-F1
#
_cell.length_a   1.000
_cell.length_b   1.000
_cell.length_c   1.000
_cell.angle_alpha   90.00
_cell.angle_beta   90.00
_cell.angle_gamma   90.00
#
_symmetry.space_group_name_H-M   'P 1'
#
loop_
_entity.id
_entity.type
_entity.pdbx_description
1 polymer ?
#
loop_
_entity_poly.entity_id
_entity_poly.type
_entity_poly.pdbx_seq_one_letter_code
_entity_poly.pdbx_strand_id
1 'polypeptide(L)'
;MLEVDQRICNADEPDWSAIAKQAAEEGILLNQQFDAQQMVEQLEKWRDSWELQACAARLYAAESFLYKLLNSTLRNKVMSKANTLGPFCYLLWMYLRFDDDIGRSTLYRGADLTAEMIEEYKRAKDENDEQHDQREDG
;
A
#
# COMPACT_ATOMS: atom_id res chain seq x y z
N MET A 1 21.38 0.34 -9.84
CA MET A 1 20.81 1.61 -10.35
C MET A 1 19.96 1.22 -11.55
N LEU A 2 18.67 0.99 -11.33
CA LEU A 2 17.75 0.58 -12.38
C LEU A 2 17.24 1.85 -13.07
N GLU A 3 17.59 2.00 -14.34
CA GLU A 3 17.04 3.03 -15.22
C GLU A 3 15.54 2.78 -15.36
N VAL A 4 14.73 3.60 -14.68
CA VAL A 4 13.30 3.69 -14.96
C VAL A 4 13.18 4.43 -16.29
N ASP A 5 12.75 3.70 -17.30
CA ASP A 5 12.59 4.13 -18.68
C ASP A 5 11.79 5.45 -18.75
N GLN A 6 12.47 6.53 -19.14
CA GLN A 6 11.90 7.89 -19.32
C GLN A 6 10.77 7.94 -20.36
N ARG A 7 10.45 6.83 -21.03
CA ARG A 7 9.31 6.70 -21.95
C ARG A 7 7.94 6.70 -21.26
N ILE A 8 7.85 6.42 -19.96
CA ILE A 8 6.58 6.50 -19.22
C ILE A 8 6.11 7.96 -19.06
N CYS A 9 7.02 8.94 -19.17
CA CYS A 9 6.74 10.35 -18.95
C CYS A 9 6.16 11.11 -20.16
N ASN A 10 6.03 10.46 -21.33
CA ASN A 10 5.61 11.11 -22.59
C ASN A 10 4.31 10.56 -23.19
N ALA A 11 3.59 9.68 -22.49
CA ALA A 11 2.24 9.32 -22.91
C ALA A 11 1.27 10.44 -22.49
N ASP A 12 0.27 10.73 -23.32
CA ASP A 12 -0.91 11.50 -22.93
C ASP A 12 -1.31 11.15 -21.50
N GLU A 13 -1.57 12.14 -20.65
CA GLU A 13 -1.84 11.96 -19.22
C GLU A 13 -2.67 10.68 -18.98
N PRO A 14 -2.18 9.71 -18.19
CA PRO A 14 -2.88 8.45 -17.97
C PRO A 14 -4.32 8.74 -17.58
N ASP A 15 -5.28 8.01 -18.17
CA ASP A 15 -6.68 8.14 -17.78
C ASP A 15 -6.85 7.62 -16.34
N TRP A 16 -6.65 8.51 -15.38
CA TRP A 16 -6.70 8.21 -13.96
C TRP A 16 -8.10 7.78 -13.52
N SER A 17 -9.15 8.15 -14.28
CA SER A 17 -10.51 7.64 -14.08
C SER A 17 -10.59 6.14 -14.38
N ALA A 18 -9.87 5.64 -15.40
CA ALA A 18 -9.78 4.21 -15.67
C ALA A 18 -9.09 3.44 -14.53
N ILE A 19 -8.09 4.04 -13.90
CA ILE A 19 -7.37 3.47 -12.75
C ILE A 19 -8.27 3.36 -11.52
N ALA A 20 -9.06 4.38 -11.23
CA ALA A 20 -10.04 4.38 -10.14
C ALA A 20 -11.11 3.30 -10.33
N LYS A 21 -11.59 3.14 -11.57
CA LYS A 21 -12.64 2.16 -11.92
C LYS A 21 -12.18 0.73 -11.73
N GLN A 22 -10.94 0.41 -12.08
CA GLN A 22 -10.37 -0.94 -11.95
C GLN A 22 -10.29 -1.42 -10.49
N ALA A 23 -9.88 -0.54 -9.56
CA ALA A 23 -9.87 -0.90 -8.14
C ALA A 23 -11.31 -1.01 -7.58
N ALA A 24 -12.26 -0.24 -8.13
CA ALA A 24 -13.65 -0.24 -7.71
C ALA A 24 -14.40 -1.52 -8.12
N GLU A 25 -14.02 -2.13 -9.25
CA GLU A 25 -14.55 -3.43 -9.68
C GLU A 25 -14.37 -4.50 -8.59
N GLU A 26 -13.23 -4.49 -7.89
CA GLU A 26 -12.98 -5.39 -6.78
C GLU A 26 -13.92 -5.14 -5.59
N GLY A 27 -14.23 -3.88 -5.29
CA GLY A 27 -15.21 -3.53 -4.27
C GLY A 27 -16.61 -4.05 -4.63
N ILE A 28 -17.01 -3.96 -5.90
CA ILE A 28 -18.28 -4.50 -6.39
C ILE A 28 -18.33 -6.03 -6.20
N LEU A 29 -17.25 -6.74 -6.55
CA LEU A 29 -17.14 -8.19 -6.37
C LEU A 29 -17.20 -8.62 -4.90
N LEU A 30 -16.81 -7.73 -3.98
CA LEU A 30 -16.86 -7.95 -2.53
C LEU A 30 -18.18 -7.52 -1.87
N ASN A 31 -19.19 -7.13 -2.66
CA ASN A 31 -20.45 -6.53 -2.16
C ASN A 31 -20.24 -5.25 -1.34
N GLN A 32 -19.25 -4.43 -1.75
CA GLN A 32 -18.90 -3.15 -1.17
C GLN A 32 -19.18 -2.02 -2.17
N GLN A 33 -20.35 -2.05 -2.82
CA GLN A 33 -20.68 -1.15 -3.93
C GLN A 33 -20.67 0.33 -3.53
N PHE A 34 -21.18 0.65 -2.33
CA PHE A 34 -21.21 2.02 -1.83
C PHE A 34 -19.79 2.59 -1.67
N ASP A 35 -18.90 1.86 -0.99
CA ASP A 35 -17.50 2.23 -0.83
C ASP A 35 -16.78 2.35 -2.17
N ALA A 36 -17.04 1.41 -3.09
CA ALA A 36 -16.47 1.42 -4.44
C ALA A 36 -16.88 2.67 -5.23
N GLN A 37 -18.16 3.06 -5.16
CA GLN A 37 -18.66 4.28 -5.79
C GLN A 37 -18.04 5.54 -5.16
N GLN A 38 -18.02 5.62 -3.83
CA GLN A 38 -17.40 6.73 -3.10
C GLN A 38 -15.92 6.89 -3.43
N MET A 39 -15.21 5.78 -3.63
CA MET A 39 -13.81 5.79 -4.05
C MET A 39 -13.64 6.39 -5.45
N VAL A 40 -14.44 5.96 -6.43
CA VAL A 40 -14.41 6.51 -7.79
C VAL A 40 -14.73 7.99 -7.79
N GLU A 41 -15.80 8.41 -7.10
CA GLU A 41 -16.20 9.81 -6.99
C GLU A 41 -15.09 10.69 -6.38
N GLN A 42 -14.34 10.17 -5.42
CA GLN A 42 -13.24 10.92 -4.81
C GLN A 42 -12.03 11.05 -5.75
N LEU A 43 -11.66 9.99 -6.47
CA LEU A 43 -10.54 10.02 -7.40
C LEU A 43 -10.84 10.88 -8.63
N GLU A 44 -12.08 10.88 -9.12
CA GLU A 44 -12.49 11.65 -10.30
C GLU A 44 -12.53 13.17 -10.08
N LYS A 45 -12.47 13.64 -8.82
CA LYS A 45 -12.40 15.07 -8.49
C LYS A 45 -11.06 15.71 -8.84
N TRP A 46 -10.00 14.90 -8.91
CA TRP A 46 -8.64 15.41 -9.06
C TRP A 46 -8.17 15.23 -10.50
N ARG A 47 -7.46 16.24 -11.00
CA ARG A 47 -6.75 16.22 -12.29
C ARG A 47 -5.26 16.39 -12.08
N ASP A 48 -4.89 17.15 -11.05
CA ASP A 48 -3.52 17.24 -10.58
C ASP A 48 -3.03 15.89 -10.04
N SER A 49 -1.83 15.50 -10.49
CA SER A 49 -1.24 14.20 -10.19
C SER A 49 -0.92 14.05 -8.70
N TRP A 50 -0.47 15.11 -8.03
CA TRP A 50 -0.14 15.06 -6.61
C TRP A 50 -1.40 14.93 -5.76
N GLU A 51 -2.43 15.72 -6.04
CA GLU A 51 -3.71 15.62 -5.33
C GLU A 51 -4.38 14.25 -5.51
N LEU A 52 -4.26 13.66 -6.69
CA LEU A 52 -4.72 12.30 -6.95
C LEU A 52 -3.97 11.26 -6.11
N GLN A 53 -2.65 11.36 -6.05
CA GLN A 53 -1.78 10.49 -5.24
C GLN A 53 -2.12 10.62 -3.75
N ALA A 54 -2.27 11.85 -3.25
CA ALA A 54 -2.70 12.13 -1.89
C ALA A 54 -4.11 11.58 -1.61
N CYS A 55 -5.04 11.68 -2.57
CA CYS A 55 -6.36 11.08 -2.48
C CYS A 55 -6.29 9.56 -2.39
N ALA A 56 -5.45 8.90 -3.19
CA ALA A 56 -5.23 7.45 -3.11
C ALA A 56 -4.69 7.03 -1.73
N ALA A 57 -3.75 7.79 -1.16
CA ALA A 57 -3.26 7.56 0.20
C ALA A 57 -4.37 7.68 1.26
N ARG A 58 -5.22 8.72 1.16
CA ARG A 58 -6.39 8.88 2.06
C ARG A 58 -7.38 7.73 1.93
N LEU A 59 -7.69 7.29 0.70
CA LEU A 59 -8.59 6.16 0.44
C LEU A 59 -8.03 4.83 0.96
N TYR A 60 -6.72 4.64 0.83
CA TYR A 60 -6.04 3.47 1.41
C TYR A 60 -6.08 3.49 2.94
N ALA A 61 -5.97 4.66 3.58
CA ALA A 61 -6.03 4.79 5.03
C ALA A 61 -7.46 4.79 5.60
N ALA A 62 -8.48 4.99 4.75
CA ALA A 62 -9.87 5.01 5.17
C ALA A 62 -10.35 3.63 5.64
N GLU A 63 -11.33 3.62 6.54
CA GLU A 63 -12.01 2.40 6.97
C GLU A 63 -12.93 1.89 5.84
N SER A 64 -12.32 1.21 4.87
CA SER A 64 -13.01 0.67 3.69
C SER A 64 -12.49 -0.73 3.35
N PHE A 65 -13.07 -1.33 2.31
CA PHE A 65 -12.60 -2.62 1.77
C PHE A 65 -11.14 -2.56 1.28
N LEU A 66 -10.68 -1.40 0.83
CA LEU A 66 -9.49 -1.25 0.00
C LEU A 66 -8.21 -1.64 0.72
N TYR A 67 -7.99 -1.12 1.94
CA TYR A 67 -6.83 -1.48 2.77
C TYR A 67 -6.72 -2.99 2.98
N LYS A 68 -7.83 -3.63 3.36
CA LYS A 68 -7.88 -5.05 3.69
C LYS A 68 -7.60 -5.90 2.45
N LEU A 69 -8.24 -5.55 1.33
CA LEU A 69 -8.07 -6.22 0.05
C LEU A 69 -6.64 -6.08 -0.48
N LEU A 70 -6.10 -4.87 -0.50
CA LEU A 70 -4.77 -4.59 -1.05
C LEU A 70 -3.69 -5.31 -0.23
N ASN A 71 -3.73 -5.19 1.09
CA ASN A 71 -2.76 -5.86 1.96
C ASN A 71 -2.82 -7.37 1.88
N SER A 72 -4.02 -7.97 1.85
CA SER A 72 -4.15 -9.42 1.72
C SER A 72 -3.67 -9.91 0.36
N THR A 73 -3.99 -9.20 -0.72
CA THR A 73 -3.53 -9.51 -2.08
C THR A 73 -2.00 -9.49 -2.16
N LEU A 74 -1.37 -8.44 -1.64
CA LEU A 74 0.08 -8.27 -1.68
C LEU A 74 0.81 -9.30 -0.81
N ARG A 75 0.35 -9.54 0.42
CA ARG A 75 0.95 -10.54 1.34
C ARG A 75 0.85 -11.96 0.77
N ASN A 76 -0.28 -12.29 0.16
CA ASN A 76 -0.53 -13.61 -0.41
C ASN A 76 -0.06 -13.75 -1.87
N LYS A 77 0.58 -12.71 -2.44
CA LYS A 77 1.10 -12.70 -3.82
C LYS A 77 0.03 -13.09 -4.86
N VAL A 78 -1.20 -12.60 -4.69
CA VAL A 78 -2.32 -12.93 -5.59
C VAL A 78 -2.21 -12.10 -6.88
N MET A 79 -1.52 -12.65 -7.87
CA MET A 79 -1.21 -11.95 -9.13
C MET A 79 -2.43 -11.76 -10.04
N SER A 80 -3.52 -12.51 -9.85
CA SER A 80 -4.74 -12.35 -10.65
C SER A 80 -5.40 -10.98 -10.51
N LYS A 81 -5.09 -10.24 -9.43
CA LYS A 81 -5.59 -8.88 -9.17
C LYS A 81 -4.61 -7.79 -9.58
N ALA A 82 -3.51 -8.13 -10.26
CA ALA A 82 -2.52 -7.15 -10.69
C ALA A 82 -3.13 -6.11 -11.65
N ASN A 83 -4.07 -6.52 -12.51
CA ASN A 83 -4.71 -5.61 -13.46
C ASN A 83 -5.75 -4.69 -12.81
N THR A 84 -6.39 -5.13 -11.72
CA THR A 84 -7.44 -4.35 -11.04
C THR A 84 -6.87 -3.45 -9.94
N LEU A 85 -5.90 -3.95 -9.17
CA LEU A 85 -5.30 -3.23 -8.04
C LEU A 85 -3.94 -2.60 -8.34
N GLY A 86 -3.23 -3.07 -9.37
CA GLY A 86 -1.87 -2.61 -9.69
C GLY A 86 -1.77 -1.11 -9.94
N PRO A 87 -2.68 -0.51 -10.74
CA PRO A 87 -2.63 0.93 -10.98
C PRO A 87 -2.92 1.76 -9.73
N PHE A 88 -3.77 1.27 -8.82
CA PHE A 88 -3.95 1.91 -7.50
C PHE A 88 -2.68 1.78 -6.64
N CYS A 89 -2.04 0.61 -6.61
CA CYS A 89 -0.75 0.43 -5.92
C CYS A 89 0.32 1.39 -6.43
N TYR A 90 0.34 1.67 -7.75
CA TYR A 90 1.27 2.62 -8.35
C TYR A 90 1.04 4.05 -7.83
N LEU A 91 -0.21 4.52 -7.77
CA LEU A 91 -0.54 5.84 -7.20
C LEU A 91 -0.11 5.97 -5.74
N LEU A 92 -0.35 4.93 -4.95
CA LEU A 92 0.06 4.91 -3.54
C LEU A 92 1.58 4.92 -3.40
N TRP A 93 2.29 4.14 -4.21
CA TRP A 93 3.75 4.11 -4.21
C TRP A 93 4.35 5.45 -4.59
N MET A 94 3.78 6.12 -5.60
CA MET A 94 4.17 7.48 -6.00
C MET A 94 4.05 8.44 -4.82
N TYR A 95 2.90 8.46 -4.15
CA TYR A 95 2.72 9.30 -2.96
C TYR A 95 3.80 9.03 -1.90
N LEU A 96 3.95 7.77 -1.49
CA LEU A 96 4.91 7.38 -0.44
C LEU A 96 6.37 7.62 -0.82
N ARG A 97 6.70 7.64 -2.11
CA ARG A 97 8.08 7.80 -2.59
C ARG A 97 8.53 9.26 -2.64
N PHE A 98 7.60 10.17 -2.94
CA PHE A 98 7.84 11.59 -3.19
C PHE A 98 7.30 12.50 -2.08
N ASP A 99 6.63 11.95 -1.06
CA ASP A 99 6.35 12.67 0.18
C ASP A 99 7.67 12.87 0.95
N ASP A 100 8.13 14.13 1.00
CA ASP A 100 9.42 14.55 1.55
C ASP A 100 9.42 14.67 3.10
N ASP A 101 8.40 14.16 3.79
CA ASP A 101 8.37 14.12 5.25
C ASP A 101 9.27 12.99 5.79
N ILE A 102 10.60 13.22 5.72
CA ILE A 102 11.66 12.30 6.18
C ILE A 102 11.95 12.53 7.69
N GLY A 103 10.98 13.01 8.45
CA GLY A 103 11.10 13.13 9.90
C GLY A 103 11.30 11.77 10.55
N ARG A 104 12.38 11.59 11.31
CA ARG A 104 12.52 10.41 12.17
C ARG A 104 11.52 10.51 13.32
N SER A 105 10.41 9.79 13.20
CA SER A 105 9.40 9.65 14.24
C SER A 105 9.33 8.19 14.72
N THR A 106 9.09 8.01 16.01
CA THR A 106 8.77 6.69 16.56
C THR A 106 7.29 6.43 16.39
N LEU A 107 6.95 5.36 15.68
CA LEU A 107 5.57 4.94 15.43
C LEU A 107 5.27 3.64 16.19
N TYR A 108 4.01 3.47 16.59
CA TYR A 108 3.51 2.27 17.25
C TYR A 108 2.42 1.63 16.40
N ARG A 109 2.41 0.30 16.35
CA ARG A 109 1.38 -0.47 15.66
C ARG A 109 0.90 -1.61 16.56
N GLY A 110 -0.38 -1.58 16.93
CA GLY A 110 -1.04 -2.73 17.55
C GLY A 110 -1.36 -3.81 16.53
N ALA A 111 -1.25 -5.07 16.93
CA ALA A 111 -1.70 -6.22 16.16
C ALA A 111 -2.20 -7.30 17.11
N ASP A 112 -3.31 -7.94 16.75
CA ASP A 112 -3.79 -9.13 17.43
C ASP A 112 -2.95 -10.31 16.95
N LEU A 113 -2.10 -10.81 17.85
CA LEU A 113 -1.21 -11.94 17.58
C LEU A 113 -1.75 -13.19 18.27
N THR A 114 -1.61 -14.34 17.61
CA THR A 114 -1.85 -15.63 18.27
C THR A 114 -0.75 -15.88 19.30
N ALA A 115 -1.02 -16.73 20.30
CA ALA A 115 0.00 -17.13 21.27
C ALA A 115 1.24 -17.72 20.58
N GLU A 116 1.04 -18.49 19.50
CA GLU A 116 2.11 -19.06 18.68
C GLU A 116 3.01 -17.99 18.06
N MET A 117 2.42 -16.94 17.46
CA MET A 117 3.17 -15.82 16.88
C MET A 117 3.92 -15.01 17.95
N ILE A 118 3.35 -14.89 19.16
CA ILE A 118 4.02 -14.24 20.29
C ILE A 118 5.26 -15.03 20.72
N GLU A 119 5.16 -16.35 20.85
CA GLU A 119 6.28 -17.21 21.25
C GLU A 119 7.36 -17.32 20.15
N GLU A 120 6.98 -17.30 18.87
CA GLU A 120 7.92 -17.15 17.76
C GLU A 120 8.69 -15.82 17.85
N TYR A 121 7.98 -14.72 18.10
CA TYR A 121 8.61 -13.40 18.22
C TYR A 121 9.59 -13.32 19.40
N LYS A 122 9.24 -13.90 20.56
CA LYS A 122 10.13 -13.96 21.73
C LYS A 122 11.40 -14.74 21.41
N ARG A 123 11.28 -15.93 20.81
CA ARG A 123 12.45 -16.74 20.40
C ARG A 123 13.36 -15.99 19.44
N ALA A 124 12.80 -15.35 18.41
CA ALA A 124 13.58 -14.59 17.44
C ALA A 124 14.30 -13.37 18.05
N LYS A 125 13.76 -12.81 19.15
CA LYS A 125 14.42 -11.76 19.90
C LYS A 125 15.59 -12.32 20.72
N ASP A 126 15.37 -13.40 21.45
CA ASP A 126 16.40 -14.03 22.29
C ASP A 126 17.59 -14.51 21.43
N GLU A 127 17.33 -15.08 20.24
CA GLU A 127 18.38 -15.49 19.28
C GLU A 127 19.20 -14.32 18.70
N ASN A 128 18.62 -13.12 18.60
CA ASN A 128 19.33 -11.92 18.14
C ASN A 128 20.15 -11.27 19.25
N ASP A 129 19.65 -11.29 20.49
CA ASP A 129 20.35 -10.75 21.65
C ASP A 129 21.60 -11.62 21.96
N GLU A 130 21.52 -12.94 21.81
CA GLU A 130 22.67 -13.86 21.96
C GLU A 130 23.76 -13.68 20.89
N GLN A 131 23.40 -13.26 19.68
CA GLN A 131 24.36 -12.97 18.61
C GLN A 131 25.05 -11.61 18.76
N HIS A 132 24.45 -10.69 19.53
CA HIS A 132 25.02 -9.39 19.83
C HIS A 132 26.07 -9.47 20.96
N ASP A 133 25.89 -10.37 21.92
CA ASP A 133 26.80 -10.58 23.04
C ASP A 133 28.11 -11.29 22.62
N GLN A 134 28.09 -12.10 21.55
CA GLN A 134 29.30 -12.79 21.05
C GLN A 134 30.21 -11.94 20.14
N ARG A 135 29.87 -10.67 19.89
CA ARG A 135 30.66 -9.76 19.04
C ARG A 135 31.43 -8.68 19.81
N GLU A 136 31.27 -8.60 21.13
CA GLU A 136 31.98 -7.62 21.96
C GLU A 136 33.28 -8.15 22.60
N ASP A 137 33.58 -9.44 22.45
CA ASP A 137 34.79 -10.10 23.00
C ASP A 137 35.86 -10.48 21.95
N GLY A 138 35.88 -9.84 20.78
CA GLY A 138 36.80 -10.13 19.66
C GLY A 138 37.84 -9.06 19.35
#